data_AF-A0A4R8B5A3-F1
#
_entry.id   AF-A0A4R8B5A3-F1
#
_cell.length_a   1.000
_cell.length_b   1.000
_cell.length_c   1.000
_cell.angle_alpha   90.00
_cell.angle_beta   90.00
_cell.angle_gamma   90.00
#
_symmetry.space_group_name_H-M   'P 1'
#
loop_
_entity.id
_entity.type
_entity.pdbx_description
1 polymer ?
#
loop_
_entity_poly.entity_id
_entity_poly.type
_entity_poly.pdbx_seq_one_letter_code
_entity_poly.pdbx_strand_id
1 'polypeptide(L)'
;MSDTKVFYADGENPKMIEAYKRAQETFKYFWRELSWEQRRIIPALDVSCVKVAFMQEVDNETIVEHMWINDVNFDGETIYGILVNDPNELTNVNNGDEIAIPINQISDWLFASQEKTYGAFTIQAMRSEMSDEERNAHDEAWGLEFGDFNDIQVVFEQKEKPENLIEHPMSKNMKESLIDFLKNNPEEIKAQDDLGYTFLHREAIAGNQTSVEVILENGAEKNAKTNSGKTAFDFARDLKWNHLLPLLQ
;
A
#
# COMPACT_ATOMS: atom_id res chain seq x y z
N MET A 1 -17.73 -15.73 -6.30
CA MET A 1 -17.16 -14.83 -7.32
C MET A 1 -17.95 -13.55 -7.18
N SER A 2 -17.42 -12.58 -6.42
CA SER A 2 -18.01 -11.25 -6.41
C SER A 2 -17.81 -10.66 -7.79
N ASP A 3 -18.84 -10.07 -8.38
CA ASP A 3 -18.72 -9.23 -9.56
C ASP A 3 -17.82 -8.05 -9.20
N THR A 4 -16.51 -8.22 -9.39
CA THR A 4 -15.57 -7.11 -9.35
C THR A 4 -15.92 -6.26 -10.55
N LYS A 5 -16.72 -5.20 -10.34
CA LYS A 5 -16.97 -4.17 -11.34
C LYS A 5 -15.59 -3.75 -11.85
N VAL A 6 -15.35 -3.97 -13.15
CA VAL A 6 -14.07 -3.63 -13.75
C VAL A 6 -14.02 -2.11 -13.79
N PHE A 7 -13.14 -1.50 -13.00
CA PHE A 7 -12.99 -0.04 -12.91
C PHE A 7 -12.07 0.54 -14.00
N TYR A 8 -11.74 -0.28 -15.00
CA TYR A 8 -10.93 0.13 -16.15
C TYR A 8 -11.88 0.72 -17.19
N ALA A 9 -11.51 1.87 -17.74
CA ALA A 9 -12.28 2.46 -18.82
C ALA A 9 -12.24 1.55 -20.05
N ASP A 10 -13.36 1.44 -20.78
CA ASP A 10 -13.41 0.68 -22.02
C ASP A 10 -12.40 1.28 -23.04
N GLY A 11 -11.50 0.44 -23.57
CA GLY A 11 -10.52 0.84 -24.58
C GLY A 11 -9.11 1.17 -24.06
N GLU A 12 -8.83 0.94 -22.77
CA GLU A 12 -7.48 1.15 -22.23
C GLU A 12 -6.42 0.21 -22.82
N ASN A 13 -5.23 0.77 -23.05
CA ASN A 13 -4.07 0.06 -23.60
C ASN A 13 -3.73 -1.17 -22.71
N PRO A 14 -3.45 -2.36 -23.28
CA PRO A 14 -3.06 -3.55 -22.51
C PRO A 14 -1.96 -3.31 -21.46
N LYS A 15 -0.99 -2.43 -21.75
CA LYS A 15 0.07 -2.05 -20.80
C LYS A 15 -0.48 -1.34 -19.56
N MET A 16 -1.49 -0.49 -19.71
CA MET A 16 -2.14 0.21 -18.61
C MET A 16 -2.94 -0.76 -17.74
N ILE A 17 -3.67 -1.68 -18.37
CA ILE A 17 -4.40 -2.73 -17.65
C ILE A 17 -3.43 -3.61 -16.83
N GLU A 18 -2.26 -3.94 -17.38
CA GLU A 18 -1.22 -4.65 -16.65
C GLU A 18 -0.63 -3.81 -15.50
N ALA A 19 -0.37 -2.53 -15.73
CA ALA A 19 0.11 -1.61 -14.71
C ALA A 19 -0.84 -1.53 -13.51
N TYR A 20 -2.15 -1.43 -13.75
CA TYR A 20 -3.15 -1.40 -12.68
C TYR A 20 -3.14 -2.68 -11.85
N LYS A 21 -3.09 -3.85 -12.50
CA LYS A 21 -2.99 -5.14 -11.81
C LYS A 21 -1.73 -5.21 -10.96
N ARG A 22 -0.59 -4.79 -11.50
CA ARG A 22 0.67 -4.76 -10.75
C ARG A 22 0.59 -3.82 -9.55
N ALA A 23 0.00 -2.64 -9.70
CA ALA A 23 -0.22 -1.71 -8.60
C ALA A 23 -1.05 -2.35 -7.47
N GLN A 24 -2.18 -2.98 -7.81
CA GLN A 24 -3.04 -3.67 -6.86
C GLN A 24 -2.33 -4.83 -6.14
N GLU A 25 -1.61 -5.66 -6.88
CA GLU A 25 -0.91 -6.84 -6.33
C GLU A 25 0.26 -6.48 -5.41
N THR A 26 0.85 -5.31 -5.62
CA THR A 26 2.05 -4.86 -4.91
C THR A 26 1.76 -3.76 -3.89
N PHE A 27 0.53 -3.27 -3.77
CA PHE A 27 0.13 -2.22 -2.82
C PHE A 27 0.52 -2.54 -1.37
N LYS A 28 0.54 -3.82 -0.99
CA LYS A 28 1.01 -4.26 0.34
C LYS A 28 2.42 -3.75 0.68
N TYR A 29 3.29 -3.57 -0.31
CA TYR A 29 4.65 -3.04 -0.12
C TYR A 29 4.63 -1.54 0.16
N PHE A 30 3.83 -0.78 -0.61
CA PHE A 30 3.56 0.63 -0.33
C PHE A 30 3.00 0.81 1.08
N TRP A 31 1.98 0.03 1.45
CA TRP A 31 1.41 0.12 2.79
C TRP A 31 2.42 -0.25 3.88
N ARG A 32 3.23 -1.29 3.68
CA ARG A 32 4.27 -1.65 4.65
C ARG A 32 5.23 -0.49 4.88
N GLU A 33 5.69 0.18 3.83
CA GLU A 33 6.57 1.35 3.94
C GLU A 33 5.86 2.49 4.69
N LEU A 34 4.64 2.85 4.27
CA LEU A 34 3.89 3.94 4.89
C LEU A 34 3.57 3.67 6.37
N SER A 35 3.31 2.41 6.73
CA SER A 35 3.12 2.03 8.13
C SER A 35 4.37 2.34 8.96
N TRP A 36 5.58 2.12 8.42
CA TRP A 36 6.83 2.45 9.10
C TRP A 36 7.11 3.95 9.09
N GLU A 37 6.75 4.64 8.00
CA GLU A 37 6.84 6.09 7.89
C GLU A 37 6.03 6.80 8.98
N GLN A 38 4.80 6.36 9.24
CA GLN A 38 3.94 6.90 10.29
C GLN A 38 4.52 6.73 11.71
N ARG A 39 5.48 5.81 11.90
CA ARG A 39 6.18 5.59 13.18
C ARG A 39 7.43 6.47 13.32
N ARG A 40 7.84 7.21 12.28
CA ARG A 40 9.04 8.05 12.31
C ARG A 40 8.74 9.43 12.89
N ILE A 41 9.72 9.98 13.60
CA ILE A 41 9.71 11.37 14.06
C ILE A 41 10.06 12.33 12.90
N ILE A 42 11.01 11.93 12.07
CA ILE A 42 11.44 12.68 10.89
C ILE A 42 11.01 11.87 9.66
N PRO A 43 10.14 12.41 8.80
CA PRO A 43 9.75 11.76 7.56
C PRO A 43 10.97 11.38 6.72
N ALA A 44 10.95 10.18 6.17
CA ALA A 44 11.99 9.68 5.26
C ALA A 44 11.52 9.66 3.80
N LEU A 45 10.21 9.69 3.56
CA LEU A 45 9.66 9.71 2.22
C LEU A 45 9.56 11.14 1.68
N ASP A 46 10.04 11.33 0.45
CA ASP A 46 9.91 12.59 -0.28
C ASP A 46 8.48 12.75 -0.81
N VAL A 47 7.88 11.64 -1.24
CA VAL A 47 6.50 11.55 -1.76
C VAL A 47 5.90 10.20 -1.34
N SER A 48 4.61 10.19 -1.01
CA SER A 48 3.81 8.97 -0.95
C SER A 48 2.37 9.27 -1.36
N CYS A 49 1.87 8.60 -2.40
CA CYS A 49 0.52 8.83 -2.91
C CYS A 49 -0.04 7.59 -3.61
N VAL A 50 -1.36 7.49 -3.64
CA VAL A 50 -2.10 6.41 -4.32
C VAL A 50 -3.04 7.04 -5.33
N LYS A 51 -3.13 6.46 -6.53
CA LYS A 51 -4.06 6.89 -7.57
C LYS A 51 -5.20 5.89 -7.67
N VAL A 52 -6.42 6.39 -7.65
CA VAL A 52 -7.65 5.61 -7.50
C VAL A 52 -8.60 5.91 -8.64
N ALA A 53 -9.28 4.88 -9.13
CA ALA A 53 -10.39 5.02 -10.08
C ALA A 53 -11.71 5.32 -9.35
N PHE A 54 -12.33 6.46 -9.68
CA PHE A 54 -13.67 6.83 -9.27
C PHE A 54 -14.63 6.71 -10.45
N MET A 55 -15.89 6.38 -10.17
CA MET A 55 -16.88 6.18 -11.24
C MET A 55 -18.21 6.86 -10.95
N GLN A 56 -18.88 7.29 -12.00
CA GLN A 56 -20.25 7.78 -11.99
C GLN A 56 -20.97 7.32 -13.26
N GLU A 57 -22.20 6.83 -13.12
CA GLU A 57 -23.08 6.54 -14.26
C GLU A 57 -23.89 7.81 -14.57
N VAL A 58 -23.78 8.33 -15.79
CA VAL A 58 -24.51 9.51 -16.28
C VAL A 58 -25.09 9.20 -17.65
N ASP A 59 -26.40 9.36 -17.84
CA ASP A 59 -27.08 9.14 -19.13
C ASP A 59 -26.77 7.77 -19.82
N ASN A 60 -26.64 6.70 -19.02
CA ASN A 60 -26.22 5.35 -19.43
C ASN A 60 -24.77 5.22 -19.94
N GLU A 61 -23.93 6.23 -19.70
CA GLU A 61 -22.49 6.17 -19.90
C GLU A 61 -21.79 6.11 -18.53
N THR A 62 -20.73 5.29 -18.45
CA THR A 62 -19.89 5.20 -17.26
C THR A 62 -18.71 6.15 -17.40
N ILE A 63 -18.68 7.19 -16.57
CA ILE A 63 -17.53 8.09 -16.45
C ILE A 63 -16.57 7.48 -15.44
N VAL A 64 -15.29 7.37 -15.81
CA VAL A 64 -14.21 6.89 -14.94
C VAL A 64 -13.10 7.93 -14.91
N GLU A 65 -12.71 8.36 -13.71
CA GLU A 65 -11.57 9.25 -13.51
C GLU A 65 -10.56 8.66 -12.54
N HIS A 66 -9.28 8.84 -12.84
CA HIS A 66 -8.16 8.38 -12.03
C HIS A 66 -7.54 9.55 -11.27
N MET A 67 -7.75 9.62 -9.97
CA MET A 67 -7.35 10.76 -9.14
C MET A 67 -6.48 10.34 -7.97
N TRP A 68 -5.66 11.26 -7.45
CA TRP A 68 -4.73 10.99 -6.36
C TRP A 68 -5.39 11.17 -5.01
N ILE A 69 -5.01 10.31 -4.08
CA ILE A 69 -5.31 10.42 -2.66
C ILE A 69 -4.01 10.52 -1.86
N ASN A 70 -4.03 11.33 -0.81
CA ASN A 70 -2.99 11.44 0.21
C ASN A 70 -3.52 10.98 1.57
N ASP A 71 -2.70 11.12 2.62
CA ASP A 71 -3.02 10.73 4.00
C ASP A 71 -3.56 9.29 4.08
N VAL A 72 -2.87 8.41 3.33
CA VAL A 72 -3.32 7.06 3.08
C VAL A 72 -3.25 6.22 4.34
N ASN A 73 -4.36 5.56 4.68
CA ASN A 73 -4.45 4.55 5.72
C ASN A 73 -5.02 3.25 5.14
N PHE A 74 -4.73 2.12 5.77
CA PHE A 74 -5.21 0.82 5.31
C PHE A 74 -5.42 -0.13 6.49
N ASP A 75 -6.62 -0.70 6.56
CA ASP A 75 -7.02 -1.62 7.63
C ASP A 75 -6.88 -3.11 7.25
N GLY A 76 -6.27 -3.40 6.11
CA GLY A 76 -6.18 -4.77 5.57
C GLY A 76 -7.26 -5.10 4.54
N GLU A 77 -8.33 -4.32 4.44
CA GLU A 77 -9.42 -4.52 3.47
C GLU A 77 -9.74 -3.23 2.71
N THR A 78 -9.82 -2.10 3.41
CA THR A 78 -10.22 -0.79 2.92
C THR A 78 -9.08 0.21 3.06
N ILE A 79 -8.87 0.97 1.98
CA ILE A 79 -7.94 2.08 1.91
C ILE A 79 -8.72 3.35 2.19
N TYR A 80 -8.19 4.17 3.06
CA TYR A 80 -8.72 5.48 3.41
C TYR A 80 -7.72 6.55 2.99
N GLY A 81 -8.20 7.76 2.72
CA GLY A 81 -7.35 8.89 2.41
C GLY A 81 -8.16 10.13 2.10
N ILE A 82 -7.48 11.17 1.63
CA ILE A 82 -8.09 12.44 1.23
C ILE A 82 -7.85 12.62 -0.27
N LEU A 83 -8.91 12.87 -1.03
CA LEU A 83 -8.81 13.20 -2.46
C LEU A 83 -8.12 14.57 -2.63
N VAL A 84 -7.07 14.65 -3.46
CA VAL A 84 -6.24 15.87 -3.58
C VAL A 84 -6.29 16.56 -4.95
N ASN A 85 -7.20 16.13 -5.82
CA ASN A 85 -7.43 16.73 -7.13
C ASN A 85 -8.92 16.98 -7.34
N ASP A 86 -9.25 18.03 -8.07
CA ASP A 86 -10.62 18.28 -8.52
C ASP A 86 -10.99 17.30 -9.64
N PRO A 87 -12.18 16.69 -9.59
CA PRO A 87 -12.69 15.90 -10.71
C PRO A 87 -12.97 16.79 -11.92
N ASN A 88 -12.85 16.22 -13.11
CA ASN A 88 -13.12 16.92 -14.36
C ASN A 88 -14.61 16.89 -14.73
N GLU A 89 -15.22 15.71 -14.67
CA GLU A 89 -16.59 15.41 -15.07
C GLU A 89 -17.41 14.77 -13.94
N LEU A 90 -16.76 14.05 -13.02
CA LEU A 90 -17.43 13.48 -11.85
C LEU A 90 -18.03 14.58 -10.97
N THR A 91 -19.28 14.35 -10.54
CA THR A 91 -20.04 15.27 -9.67
C THR A 91 -20.40 14.64 -8.33
N ASN A 92 -19.97 13.40 -8.09
CA ASN A 92 -20.26 12.62 -6.88
C ASN A 92 -19.11 12.61 -5.86
N VAL A 93 -18.00 13.25 -6.15
CA VAL A 93 -16.81 13.41 -5.28
C VAL A 93 -16.23 14.81 -5.47
N ASN A 94 -15.50 15.34 -4.50
CA ASN A 94 -14.85 16.65 -4.55
C ASN A 94 -13.45 16.60 -3.94
N ASN A 95 -12.57 17.49 -4.38
CA ASN A 95 -11.27 17.70 -3.73
C ASN A 95 -11.45 17.98 -2.23
N GLY A 96 -10.67 17.29 -1.39
CA GLY A 96 -10.76 17.34 0.06
C GLY A 96 -11.70 16.32 0.69
N ASP A 97 -12.44 15.53 -0.10
CA ASP A 97 -13.29 14.47 0.45
C ASP A 97 -12.45 13.35 1.09
N GLU A 98 -12.89 12.90 2.27
CA GLU A 98 -12.44 11.65 2.86
C GLU A 98 -13.04 10.48 2.07
N ILE A 99 -12.18 9.59 1.61
CA ILE A 99 -12.58 8.42 0.81
C ILE A 99 -12.32 7.13 1.57
N ALA A 100 -13.11 6.11 1.25
CA ALA A 100 -12.95 4.75 1.72
C ALA A 100 -13.19 3.80 0.54
N ILE A 101 -12.15 3.10 0.10
CA ILE A 101 -12.16 2.33 -1.16
C ILE A 101 -11.53 0.94 -0.98
N PRO A 102 -11.97 -0.07 -1.75
CA PRO A 102 -11.27 -1.35 -1.83
C PRO A 102 -9.97 -1.25 -2.66
N ILE A 103 -9.02 -2.17 -2.42
CA ILE A 103 -7.76 -2.29 -3.19
C ILE A 103 -7.98 -2.37 -4.70
N ASN A 104 -9.07 -3.00 -5.16
CA ASN A 104 -9.34 -3.18 -6.59
C ASN A 104 -9.67 -1.86 -7.34
N GLN A 105 -9.82 -0.74 -6.63
CA GLN A 105 -9.93 0.60 -7.22
C GLN A 105 -8.58 1.30 -7.35
N ILE A 106 -7.48 0.75 -6.81
CA ILE A 106 -6.14 1.27 -7.07
C ILE A 106 -5.85 1.14 -8.56
N SER A 107 -5.44 2.26 -9.14
CA SER A 107 -4.83 2.31 -10.47
C SER A 107 -3.32 2.51 -10.40
N ASP A 108 -2.80 3.21 -9.40
CA ASP A 108 -1.36 3.29 -9.19
C ASP A 108 -1.02 3.61 -7.75
N TRP A 109 0.25 3.46 -7.38
CA TRP A 109 0.81 4.01 -6.16
C TRP A 109 2.27 4.37 -6.39
N LEU A 110 2.76 5.39 -5.70
CA LEU A 110 4.14 5.85 -5.80
C LEU A 110 4.61 6.25 -4.41
N PHE A 111 5.79 5.77 -4.02
CA PHE A 111 6.56 6.44 -2.98
C PHE A 111 7.97 6.72 -3.47
N ALA A 112 8.56 7.80 -2.95
CA ALA A 112 9.94 8.18 -3.24
C ALA A 112 10.74 8.34 -1.95
N SER A 113 11.99 7.90 -1.97
CA SER A 113 12.93 8.07 -0.87
C SER A 113 14.31 8.31 -1.45
N GLN A 114 14.95 9.41 -1.03
CA GLN A 114 16.25 9.84 -1.58
C GLN A 114 16.16 10.01 -3.10
N GLU A 115 15.10 10.69 -3.55
CA GLU A 115 14.77 10.95 -4.97
C GLU A 115 14.43 9.71 -5.81
N LYS A 116 14.73 8.50 -5.32
CA LYS A 116 14.40 7.24 -6.02
C LYS A 116 12.95 6.85 -5.83
N THR A 117 12.31 6.47 -6.93
CA THR A 117 10.90 6.06 -6.93
C THR A 117 10.71 4.54 -6.83
N TYR A 118 9.57 4.17 -6.28
CA TYR A 118 9.08 2.80 -6.16
C TYR A 118 7.62 2.75 -6.57
N GLY A 119 7.23 1.68 -7.29
CA GLY A 119 5.91 1.58 -7.92
C GLY A 119 5.79 2.45 -9.17
N ALA A 120 4.79 3.34 -9.22
CA ALA A 120 4.46 4.20 -10.35
C ALA A 120 4.24 3.43 -11.65
N PHE A 121 3.52 2.31 -11.59
CA PHE A 121 3.37 1.37 -12.70
C PHE A 121 2.73 2.00 -13.93
N THR A 122 1.77 2.90 -13.75
CA THR A 122 1.11 3.57 -14.88
C THR A 122 2.01 4.61 -15.52
N ILE A 123 2.82 5.30 -14.71
CA ILE A 123 3.86 6.22 -15.19
C ILE A 123 4.92 5.43 -15.98
N GLN A 124 5.36 4.28 -15.47
CA GLN A 124 6.33 3.42 -16.15
C GLN A 124 5.77 2.83 -17.46
N ALA A 125 4.49 2.48 -17.49
CA ALA A 125 3.82 2.06 -18.73
C ALA A 125 3.85 3.17 -19.79
N MET A 126 3.57 4.43 -19.41
CA MET A 126 3.71 5.58 -20.32
C MET A 126 5.18 5.78 -20.75
N ARG A 127 6.12 5.72 -19.81
CA ARG A 127 7.57 5.88 -20.07
C ARG A 127 8.13 4.82 -21.01
N SER A 128 7.49 3.65 -21.12
CA SER A 128 7.89 2.60 -22.07
C SER A 128 7.75 3.01 -23.54
N GLU A 129 7.01 4.09 -23.82
CA GLU A 129 6.77 4.62 -25.17
C GLU A 129 7.57 5.90 -25.46
N MET A 130 8.27 6.42 -24.44
CA MET A 130 9.11 7.62 -24.54
C MET A 130 10.50 7.28 -25.10
N SER A 131 11.19 8.28 -25.65
CA SER A 131 12.64 8.21 -25.91
C SER A 131 13.44 8.33 -24.61
N ASP A 132 14.76 8.11 -24.68
CA ASP A 132 15.65 8.32 -23.53
C ASP A 132 15.68 9.80 -23.11
N GLU A 133 15.68 10.72 -24.07
CA GLU A 133 15.63 12.17 -23.79
C GLU A 133 14.32 12.59 -23.12
N GLU A 134 13.19 12.05 -23.57
CA GLU A 134 11.88 12.32 -22.97
C GLU A 134 11.79 11.77 -21.55
N ARG A 135 12.34 10.58 -21.28
CA ARG A 135 12.42 10.03 -19.93
C ARG A 135 13.30 10.87 -19.00
N ASN A 136 14.45 11.34 -19.48
CA ASN A 136 15.33 12.22 -18.69
C ASN A 136 14.64 13.55 -18.39
N ALA A 137 13.99 14.17 -19.38
CA ALA A 137 13.23 15.40 -19.18
C ALA A 137 12.06 15.20 -18.20
N HIS A 138 11.41 14.03 -18.24
CA HIS A 138 10.38 13.66 -17.28
C HIS A 138 10.94 13.56 -15.85
N ASP A 139 12.08 12.87 -15.66
CA ASP A 139 12.73 12.74 -14.34
C ASP A 139 13.14 14.12 -13.79
N GLU A 140 13.73 14.98 -14.63
CA GLU A 140 14.09 16.36 -14.27
C GLU A 140 12.87 17.19 -13.88
N ALA A 141 11.74 17.06 -14.60
CA ALA A 141 10.52 17.80 -14.31
C ALA A 141 9.87 17.40 -12.97
N TRP A 142 9.97 16.12 -12.61
CA TRP A 142 9.48 15.61 -11.33
C TRP A 142 10.47 15.79 -10.18
N GLY A 143 11.77 15.96 -10.49
CA GLY A 143 12.84 15.93 -9.49
C GLY A 143 13.01 14.55 -8.85
N LEU A 144 12.66 13.48 -9.58
CA LEU A 144 12.67 12.10 -9.10
C LEU A 144 13.33 11.16 -10.12
N GLU A 145 14.04 10.14 -9.63
CA GLU A 145 14.65 9.08 -10.43
C GLU A 145 13.66 7.92 -10.58
N PHE A 146 13.08 7.78 -11.77
CA PHE A 146 12.14 6.70 -12.08
C PHE A 146 12.84 5.40 -12.53
N GLY A 147 14.09 5.46 -12.97
CA GLY A 147 14.86 4.29 -13.38
C GLY A 147 14.28 3.58 -14.62
N ASP A 148 14.55 2.27 -14.72
CA ASP A 148 14.18 1.42 -15.84
C ASP A 148 12.71 0.95 -15.73
N PHE A 149 11.90 1.28 -16.73
CA PHE A 149 10.49 0.90 -16.81
C PHE A 149 10.27 -0.63 -16.91
N ASN A 150 11.31 -1.41 -17.28
CA ASN A 150 11.25 -2.87 -17.28
C ASN A 150 11.59 -3.50 -15.92
N ASP A 151 12.18 -2.74 -15.00
CA ASP A 151 12.68 -3.22 -13.71
C ASP A 151 12.22 -2.29 -12.57
N ILE A 152 10.90 -2.28 -12.39
CA ILE A 152 10.21 -1.46 -11.39
C ILE A 152 10.41 -2.07 -10.00
N GLN A 153 11.02 -1.31 -9.10
CA GLN A 153 11.22 -1.68 -7.71
C GLN A 153 9.99 -1.33 -6.85
N VAL A 154 9.73 -2.14 -5.82
CA VAL A 154 8.58 -1.95 -4.91
C VAL A 154 8.96 -1.80 -3.45
N VAL A 155 10.23 -2.00 -3.11
CA VAL A 155 10.78 -1.83 -1.75
C VAL A 155 12.12 -1.10 -1.79
N PHE A 156 12.46 -0.38 -0.72
CA PHE A 156 13.74 0.30 -0.56
C PHE A 156 14.94 -0.64 -0.70
N GLU A 157 15.98 -0.22 -1.43
CA GLU A 157 17.21 -0.99 -1.71
C GLU A 157 16.95 -2.42 -2.26
N GLN A 158 15.88 -2.62 -3.05
CA GLN A 158 15.49 -3.96 -3.53
C GLN A 158 16.61 -4.69 -4.28
N LYS A 159 17.41 -3.97 -5.06
CA LYS A 159 18.49 -4.57 -5.88
C LYS A 159 19.65 -5.05 -5.02
N GLU A 160 20.03 -4.24 -4.04
CA GLU A 160 21.14 -4.50 -3.13
C GLU A 160 20.76 -5.49 -2.02
N LYS A 161 19.49 -5.45 -1.60
CA LYS A 161 18.93 -6.23 -0.48
C LYS A 161 17.59 -6.86 -0.87
N PRO A 162 17.59 -7.89 -1.73
CA PRO A 162 16.37 -8.56 -2.18
C PRO A 162 15.56 -9.18 -1.03
N GLU A 163 16.17 -9.45 0.12
CA GLU A 163 15.49 -9.89 1.35
C GLU A 163 14.47 -8.86 1.87
N ASN A 164 14.58 -7.58 1.47
CA ASN A 164 13.62 -6.54 1.82
C ASN A 164 12.23 -6.83 1.21
N LEU A 165 12.13 -7.65 0.16
CA LEU A 165 10.83 -8.12 -0.36
C LEU A 165 10.09 -9.03 0.62
N ILE A 166 10.82 -9.66 1.55
CA ILE A 166 10.25 -10.54 2.57
C ILE A 166 10.07 -9.78 3.87
N GLU A 167 11.13 -9.14 4.37
CA GLU A 167 11.12 -8.49 5.68
C GLU A 167 11.67 -7.06 5.60
N HIS A 168 10.91 -6.11 6.13
CA HIS A 168 11.29 -4.71 6.11
C HIS A 168 12.48 -4.45 7.07
N PRO A 169 13.49 -3.65 6.68
CA PRO A 169 14.63 -3.34 7.55
C PRO A 169 14.23 -2.79 8.93
N MET A 170 13.19 -1.95 9.00
CA MET A 170 12.76 -1.38 10.27
C MET A 170 12.11 -2.41 11.19
N SER A 171 11.43 -3.43 10.67
CA SER A 171 10.88 -4.53 11.48
C SER A 171 12.00 -5.28 12.22
N LYS A 172 13.13 -5.51 11.54
CA LYS A 172 14.35 -6.08 12.14
C LYS A 172 14.99 -5.13 13.16
N ASN A 173 15.19 -3.87 12.78
CA ASN A 173 15.91 -2.90 13.60
C ASN A 173 15.14 -2.50 14.87
N MET A 174 13.82 -2.52 14.83
CA MET A 174 12.95 -2.12 15.95
C MET A 174 12.63 -3.27 16.90
N LYS A 175 13.18 -4.48 16.68
CA LYS A 175 12.91 -5.67 17.49
C LYS A 175 13.11 -5.43 18.99
N GLU A 176 14.28 -4.93 19.39
CA GLU A 176 14.60 -4.73 20.81
C GLU A 176 13.72 -3.65 21.43
N SER A 177 13.44 -2.57 20.70
CA SER A 177 12.51 -1.52 21.16
C SER A 177 11.08 -2.05 21.35
N LEU A 178 10.62 -2.94 20.48
CA LEU A 178 9.33 -3.60 20.61
C LEU A 178 9.29 -4.52 21.83
N ILE A 179 10.35 -5.30 22.07
CA ILE A 179 10.46 -6.16 23.26
C ILE A 179 10.41 -5.31 24.54
N ASP A 180 11.20 -4.23 24.61
CA ASP A 180 11.21 -3.33 25.75
C ASP A 180 9.87 -2.64 25.96
N PHE A 181 9.18 -2.22 24.88
CA PHE A 181 7.85 -1.65 24.94
C PHE A 181 6.84 -2.64 25.55
N LEU A 182 6.78 -3.88 25.05
CA LEU A 182 5.84 -4.90 25.54
C LEU A 182 6.14 -5.33 26.98
N LYS A 183 7.42 -5.35 27.39
CA LYS A 183 7.79 -5.62 28.78
C LYS A 183 7.25 -4.57 29.74
N ASN A 184 7.25 -3.30 29.33
CA ASN A 184 6.77 -2.19 30.15
C ASN A 184 5.25 -1.97 30.05
N ASN A 185 4.60 -2.47 28.99
CA ASN A 185 3.17 -2.33 28.72
C ASN A 185 2.56 -3.69 28.30
N PRO A 186 2.58 -4.72 29.17
CA PRO A 186 2.17 -6.08 28.81
C PRO A 186 0.68 -6.18 28.44
N GLU A 187 -0.16 -5.25 28.87
CA GLU A 187 -1.58 -5.16 28.52
C GLU A 187 -1.81 -4.90 27.02
N GLU A 188 -0.88 -4.23 26.35
CA GLU A 188 -0.98 -3.88 24.93
C GLU A 188 -1.05 -5.13 24.04
N ILE A 189 -0.50 -6.26 24.49
CA ILE A 189 -0.53 -7.51 23.72
C ILE A 189 -1.96 -8.05 23.50
N LYS A 190 -2.90 -7.65 24.36
CA LYS A 190 -4.32 -8.05 24.31
C LYS A 190 -5.23 -6.88 23.94
N ALA A 191 -4.68 -5.68 23.81
CA ALA A 191 -5.46 -4.51 23.46
C ALA A 191 -6.11 -4.71 22.07
N GLN A 192 -7.33 -4.22 21.96
CA GLN A 192 -8.05 -4.11 20.71
C GLN A 192 -8.50 -2.66 20.57
N ASP A 193 -8.39 -2.13 19.36
CA ASP A 193 -9.05 -0.86 19.03
C ASP A 193 -10.57 -1.05 18.86
N ASP A 194 -11.27 0.04 18.55
CA ASP A 194 -12.74 0.06 18.38
C ASP A 194 -13.24 -0.86 17.26
N LEU A 195 -12.35 -1.27 16.33
CA LEU A 195 -12.65 -2.18 15.23
C LEU A 195 -12.23 -3.63 15.53
N GLY A 196 -11.73 -3.89 16.74
CA GLY A 196 -11.30 -5.22 17.19
C GLY A 196 -9.89 -5.60 16.73
N TYR A 197 -9.11 -4.67 16.17
CA TYR A 197 -7.75 -4.98 15.72
C TYR A 197 -6.80 -5.04 16.91
N THR A 198 -6.05 -6.13 16.98
CA THR A 198 -4.93 -6.29 17.90
C THR A 198 -3.61 -5.87 17.23
N PHE A 199 -2.55 -5.75 18.04
CA PHE A 199 -1.21 -5.50 17.52
C PHE A 199 -0.79 -6.56 16.47
N LEU A 200 -1.14 -7.83 16.70
CA LEU A 200 -0.86 -8.92 15.77
C LEU A 200 -1.54 -8.73 14.41
N HIS A 201 -2.76 -8.20 14.36
CA HIS A 201 -3.44 -7.90 13.09
C HIS A 201 -2.69 -6.82 12.31
N ARG A 202 -2.32 -5.71 12.98
CA ARG A 202 -1.63 -4.58 12.35
C ARG A 202 -0.29 -4.99 11.76
N GLU A 203 0.51 -5.78 12.49
CA GLU A 203 1.80 -6.28 12.00
C GLU A 203 1.66 -7.35 10.90
N ALA A 204 0.59 -8.15 10.93
CA ALA A 204 0.29 -9.10 9.85
C ALA A 204 -0.14 -8.40 8.54
N ILE A 205 -0.91 -7.31 8.63
CA ILE A 205 -1.28 -6.47 7.48
C ILE A 205 -0.05 -5.83 6.86
N ALA A 206 0.83 -5.29 7.71
CA ALA A 206 2.09 -4.71 7.27
C ALA A 206 3.13 -5.75 6.83
N GLY A 207 2.97 -7.05 7.09
CA GLY A 207 3.91 -8.07 6.64
C GLY A 207 5.22 -8.16 7.45
N ASN A 208 5.23 -7.66 8.69
CA ASN A 208 6.43 -7.53 9.53
C ASN A 208 6.68 -8.83 10.33
N GLN A 209 7.49 -9.75 9.79
CA GLN A 209 7.71 -11.08 10.39
C GLN A 209 8.31 -11.01 11.79
N THR A 210 9.34 -10.18 11.97
CA THR A 210 10.08 -10.02 13.22
C THR A 210 9.15 -9.50 14.31
N SER A 211 8.31 -8.51 13.99
CA SER A 211 7.31 -7.99 14.92
C SER A 211 6.25 -9.05 15.26
N VAL A 212 5.77 -9.81 14.26
CA VAL A 212 4.83 -10.92 14.48
C VAL A 212 5.41 -11.98 15.42
N GLU A 213 6.66 -12.39 15.22
CA GLU A 213 7.34 -13.35 16.10
C GLU A 213 7.40 -12.85 17.54
N VAL A 214 7.88 -11.63 17.76
CA VAL A 214 7.96 -11.01 19.10
C VAL A 214 6.59 -10.94 19.77
N ILE A 215 5.57 -10.52 19.03
CA ILE A 215 4.19 -10.41 19.53
C ILE A 215 3.64 -11.78 19.95
N LEU A 216 3.87 -12.82 19.14
CA LEU A 216 3.45 -14.19 19.47
C LEU A 216 4.20 -14.75 20.69
N GLU A 217 5.52 -14.53 20.78
CA GLU A 217 6.34 -14.93 21.92
C GLU A 217 5.89 -14.27 23.24
N ASN A 218 5.31 -13.08 23.18
CA ASN A 218 4.75 -12.36 24.32
C ASN A 218 3.28 -12.71 24.63
N GLY A 219 2.74 -13.75 24.00
CA GLY A 219 1.44 -14.32 24.36
C GLY A 219 0.24 -13.68 23.69
N ALA A 220 0.42 -13.03 22.54
CA ALA A 220 -0.69 -12.57 21.72
C ALA A 220 -1.62 -13.73 21.31
N GLU A 221 -2.93 -13.47 21.33
CA GLU A 221 -3.91 -14.45 20.88
C GLU A 221 -3.94 -14.53 19.36
N LYS A 222 -3.31 -15.58 18.81
CA LYS A 222 -3.19 -15.83 17.36
C LYS A 222 -4.54 -15.84 16.62
N ASN A 223 -5.58 -16.35 17.27
CA ASN A 223 -6.93 -16.51 16.69
C ASN A 223 -7.91 -15.40 17.08
N ALA A 224 -7.42 -14.30 17.66
CA ALA A 224 -8.25 -13.13 17.91
C ALA A 224 -8.88 -12.67 16.60
N LYS A 225 -10.10 -12.14 16.69
CA LYS A 225 -10.86 -11.68 15.53
C LYS A 225 -11.16 -10.19 15.63
N THR A 226 -11.05 -9.51 14.50
CA THR A 226 -11.63 -8.17 14.31
C THR A 226 -13.16 -8.22 14.36
N ASN A 227 -13.79 -7.05 14.37
CA ASN A 227 -15.25 -6.94 14.26
C ASN A 227 -15.77 -7.47 12.91
N SER A 228 -14.95 -7.50 11.85
CA SER A 228 -15.26 -8.15 10.56
C SER A 228 -15.07 -9.67 10.58
N GLY A 229 -14.60 -10.23 11.70
CA GLY A 229 -14.40 -11.67 11.89
C GLY A 229 -13.08 -12.22 11.32
N LYS A 230 -12.18 -11.35 10.86
CA LYS A 230 -10.86 -11.70 10.31
C LYS A 230 -9.84 -11.94 11.42
N THR A 231 -8.96 -12.91 11.22
CA THR A 231 -7.76 -13.13 12.03
C THR A 231 -6.53 -12.50 11.39
N ALA A 232 -5.42 -12.42 12.13
CA ALA A 232 -4.13 -12.03 11.57
C ALA A 232 -3.70 -12.96 10.41
N PHE A 233 -4.01 -14.26 10.49
CA PHE A 233 -3.79 -15.21 9.41
C PHE A 233 -4.58 -14.85 8.15
N ASP A 234 -5.83 -14.43 8.29
CA ASP A 234 -6.67 -14.04 7.15
C ASP A 234 -6.09 -12.84 6.41
N PHE A 235 -5.66 -11.79 7.14
CA PHE A 235 -5.02 -10.64 6.51
C PHE A 235 -3.71 -11.00 5.81
N ALA A 236 -2.85 -11.78 6.46
CA ALA A 236 -1.60 -12.24 5.85
C ALA A 236 -1.85 -13.06 4.58
N ARG A 237 -2.87 -13.93 4.57
CA ARG A 237 -3.27 -14.71 3.39
C ARG A 237 -3.79 -13.81 2.27
N ASP A 238 -4.72 -12.92 2.59
CA ASP A 238 -5.40 -12.09 1.59
C ASP A 238 -4.42 -11.09 0.93
N LEU A 239 -3.45 -10.59 1.70
CA LEU A 239 -2.34 -9.76 1.22
C LEU A 239 -1.16 -10.58 0.67
N LYS A 240 -1.25 -11.91 0.67
CA LYS A 240 -0.21 -12.81 0.15
C LYS A 240 1.15 -12.63 0.84
N TRP A 241 1.16 -12.41 2.15
CA TRP A 241 2.35 -12.46 3.01
C TRP A 241 2.66 -13.89 3.40
N ASN A 242 3.11 -14.68 2.40
CA ASN A 242 3.29 -16.13 2.53
C ASN A 242 4.26 -16.54 3.65
N HIS A 243 5.27 -15.71 3.93
CA HIS A 243 6.25 -15.94 4.98
C HIS A 243 5.65 -15.87 6.39
N LEU A 244 4.51 -15.20 6.58
CA LEU A 244 3.81 -15.13 7.86
C LEU A 244 2.87 -16.31 8.12
N LEU A 245 2.39 -16.99 7.08
CA LEU A 245 1.36 -18.03 7.22
C LEU A 245 1.78 -19.15 8.18
N PRO A 246 3.03 -19.69 8.15
CA PRO A 246 3.45 -20.72 9.09
C PRO A 246 3.49 -20.25 10.55
N LEU A 247 3.68 -18.95 10.78
CA LEU A 247 3.71 -18.35 12.12
C LEU A 247 2.29 -18.18 12.67
N LEU A 248 1.32 -17.92 11.79
CA LEU A 248 -0.05 -17.55 12.13
C LEU A 248 -1.06 -18.71 12.01
N GLN A 249 -0.63 -19.89 11.58
CA GLN A 249 -1.45 -21.11 11.53
C GLN A 249 -1.73 -21.72 12.90
#